data_AF-A0A7L1IJI4-F1
#
_entry.id   AF-A0A7L1IJI4-F1
#
_cell.length_a   1.000
_cell.length_b   1.000
_cell.length_c   1.000
_cell.angle_alpha   90.00
_cell.angle_beta   90.00
_cell.angle_gamma   90.00
#
_symmetry.space_group_name_H-M   'P 1'
#
loop_
_entity.id
_entity.type
_entity.pdbx_description
1 polymer ?
#
loop_
_entity_poly.entity_id
_entity_poly.type
_entity_poly.pdbx_seq_one_letter_code
_entity_poly.pdbx_strand_id
1 'polypeptide(L)' 'PYVIVCNHQASLDLMGIVEVIPDRCVPIVKKELLYMGTVGWACWLSGMIFIDRHKREDAISVISQTARTMQRDNVR' A
#
# COMPACT_ATOMS: atom_id res chain seq x y z
N PRO A 1 -2.06 -3.84 -16.18
CA PRO A 1 -2.06 -3.19 -14.84
C PRO A 1 -3.21 -2.18 -14.66
N TYR A 2 -3.92 -2.25 -13.53
CA TYR A 2 -4.95 -1.29 -13.14
C TYR A 2 -4.56 -0.63 -11.81
N VAL A 3 -5.00 0.60 -11.58
CA VAL A 3 -4.74 1.36 -10.35
C VAL A 3 -6.07 1.70 -9.71
N ILE A 4 -6.26 1.26 -8.47
CA ILE A 4 -7.45 1.56 -7.67
C ILE A 4 -7.11 2.73 -6.76
N VAL A 5 -7.87 3.82 -6.86
CA VAL A 5 -7.71 5.00 -6.01
C VAL A 5 -8.96 5.16 -5.16
N CYS A 6 -8.81 4.95 -3.85
CA CYS A 6 -9.88 5.11 -2.88
C CYS A 6 -9.59 6.33 -1.99
N ASN A 7 -10.61 7.14 -1.70
CA ASN A 7 -10.49 8.17 -0.68
C ASN A 7 -10.55 7.50 0.71
N HIS A 8 -9.53 7.72 1.52
CA HIS A 8 -9.36 7.04 2.80
C HIS A 8 -9.27 8.06 3.93
N GLN A 9 -10.43 8.49 4.42
CA GLN A 9 -10.53 9.58 5.38
C GLN A 9 -10.40 9.09 6.84
N ALA A 10 -10.68 7.81 7.10
CA ALA A 10 -10.53 7.18 8.42
C ALA A 10 -9.54 6.01 8.35
N SER A 11 -8.71 5.83 9.38
CA SER A 11 -7.78 4.68 9.51
C SER A 11 -8.52 3.34 9.63
N LEU A 12 -9.78 3.36 10.08
CA LEU A 12 -10.62 2.19 10.27
C LEU A 12 -11.12 1.61 8.94
N ASP A 13 -11.26 2.45 7.92
CA ASP A 13 -11.62 2.05 6.56
C ASP A 13 -10.56 1.11 5.95
N LEU A 14 -9.32 1.12 6.48
CA LEU A 14 -8.23 0.29 5.97
C LEU A 14 -8.50 -1.19 6.21
N MET A 15 -9.10 -1.51 7.35
CA MET A 15 -9.40 -2.90 7.69
C MET A 15 -10.34 -3.53 6.67
N GLY A 16 -11.33 -2.77 6.17
CA GLY A 16 -12.24 -3.26 5.13
C GLY A 16 -11.57 -3.37 3.74
N ILE A 17 -10.64 -2.46 3.42
CA ILE A 17 -9.88 -2.52 2.16
C ILE A 17 -8.99 -3.77 2.09
N VAL A 18 -8.41 -4.22 3.21
CA VAL A 18 -7.59 -5.46 3.24
C VAL A 18 -8.39 -6.69 2.82
N GLU A 19 -9.68 -6.73 3.12
CA GLU A 19 -10.57 -7.84 2.74
C GLU A 19 -11.04 -7.76 1.27
N VAL A 20 -11.11 -6.56 0.71
CA VAL A 20 -11.60 -6.30 -0.66
C VAL A 20 -10.48 -6.31 -1.71
N ILE A 21 -9.21 -6.27 -1.29
CA ILE A 21 -8.08 -6.21 -2.22
C ILE A 21 -7.98 -7.51 -3.05
N PRO A 22 -7.92 -7.43 -4.39
CA PRO A 22 -7.79 -8.59 -5.26
C PRO A 22 -6.40 -9.23 -5.18
N ASP A 23 -6.34 -10.54 -5.41
CA ASP A 23 -5.08 -11.30 -5.51
C ASP A 23 -4.12 -10.66 -6.52
N ARG A 24 -2.85 -10.51 -6.13
CA ARG A 24 -1.76 -9.82 -6.88
C ARG A 24 -1.85 -8.30 -6.95
N CYS A 25 -2.55 -7.65 -6.03
CA CYS A 25 -2.43 -6.21 -5.82
C CYS A 25 -1.39 -5.90 -4.74
N VAL A 26 -0.63 -4.81 -4.91
CA VAL A 26 0.29 -4.29 -3.90
C VAL A 26 -0.31 -3.01 -3.32
N PRO A 27 -0.98 -3.05 -2.16
CA PRO A 27 -1.59 -1.88 -1.57
C PRO A 27 -0.52 -0.95 -0.97
N ILE A 28 -0.75 0.35 -1.16
CA ILE A 28 0.10 1.40 -0.60
C ILE A 28 -0.65 2.03 0.57
N VAL A 29 -0.07 1.93 1.76
CA VAL A 29 -0.71 2.28 3.03
C VAL A 29 0.12 3.32 3.80
N LYS A 30 -0.51 4.08 4.71
CA LYS A 30 0.21 5.04 5.57
C LYS A 30 1.16 4.33 6.54
N LYS A 31 2.36 4.88 6.75
CA LYS A 31 3.34 4.37 7.72
C LYS A 31 2.81 4.28 9.15
N GLU A 32 1.89 5.16 9.52
CA GLU A 32 1.20 5.16 10.82
C GLU A 32 0.49 3.83 11.10
N LEU A 33 0.05 3.10 10.06
CA LEU A 33 -0.66 1.83 10.19
C LEU A 33 0.23 0.69 10.67
N LEU A 34 1.54 0.79 10.47
CA LEU A 34 2.50 -0.16 11.04
C LEU A 34 2.43 -0.16 12.58
N TYR A 35 2.03 0.96 13.18
CA TYR A 35 1.89 1.13 14.63
C TYR A 35 0.52 0.71 15.17
N MET A 36 -0.42 0.24 14.34
CA MET A 36 -1.73 -0.28 14.78
C MET A 36 -1.64 -1.69 15.42
N GLY A 37 -0.49 -2.07 15.96
CA GLY A 37 -0.27 -3.36 16.60
C GLY A 37 -0.36 -4.53 15.63
N THR A 38 -1.14 -5.55 15.97
CA THR A 38 -1.22 -6.82 15.22
C THR A 38 -1.60 -6.65 13.75
N VAL A 39 -2.50 -5.72 13.44
CA VAL A 39 -2.92 -5.43 12.06
C VAL A 39 -1.76 -4.87 11.24
N GLY A 40 -0.98 -3.94 11.81
CA GLY A 40 0.18 -3.37 11.13
C GLY A 40 1.23 -4.42 10.77
N TRP A 41 1.44 -5.38 11.67
CA TRP A 41 2.39 -6.49 11.46
C TRP A 41 1.88 -7.50 10.43
N ALA A 42 0.59 -7.84 10.46
CA ALA A 42 -0.03 -8.70 9.44
C ALA A 42 0.06 -8.07 8.04
N CYS A 43 -0.21 -6.77 7.94
CA CYS A 43 -0.07 -6.03 6.69
C CYS A 43 1.37 -6.00 6.18
N TRP A 44 2.35 -5.85 7.09
CA TRP A 44 3.76 -5.88 6.74
C TRP A 44 4.21 -7.25 6.21
N LEU A 45 3.79 -8.33 6.87
CA LEU A 45 4.07 -9.70 6.43
C LEU A 45 3.38 -10.03 5.09
N SER A 46 2.22 -9.42 4.81
CA SER A 46 1.50 -9.56 3.55
C SER A 46 2.17 -8.82 2.37
N GLY A 47 3.28 -8.10 2.59
CA GLY A 47 4.01 -7.39 1.53
C GLY A 47 3.40 -6.05 1.12
N MET A 48 2.58 -5.43 1.99
CA MET A 48 2.05 -4.09 1.74
C MET A 48 3.14 -3.03 1.84
N ILE A 49 3.04 -1.97 1.03
CA ILE A 49 4.04 -0.90 0.98
C ILE A 49 3.58 0.27 1.86
N PHE A 50 4.37 0.59 2.89
CA PHE A 50 4.07 1.68 3.81
C PHE A 50 4.78 2.97 3.38
N ILE A 51 4.02 4.05 3.22
CA ILE A 51 4.53 5.38 2.84
C ILE A 51 4.31 6.41 3.95
N ASP A 52 5.31 7.27 4.13
CA ASP A 52 5.22 8.42 5.03
C ASP A 52 4.78 9.67 4.24
N ARG A 53 3.58 10.19 4.54
CA ARG A 53 3.07 11.38 3.84
C ARG A 53 3.78 12.68 4.26
N HIS A 54 4.44 12.71 5.42
CA HIS A 54 5.24 13.88 5.81
C HIS A 54 6.49 14.03 4.93
N LYS A 55 7.02 12.90 4.43
CA LYS A 55 8.14 12.88 3.48
C LYS A 55 7.64 12.59 2.07
N ARG A 56 7.00 13.60 1.48
CA ARG A 56 6.35 13.49 0.16
C ARG A 56 7.30 12.99 -0.94
N GLU A 57 8.56 13.44 -0.96
CA GLU A 57 9.54 12.99 -1.97
C GLU A 57 9.85 11.49 -1.86
N ASP A 58 10.08 11.01 -0.64
CA ASP A 58 10.31 9.58 -0.38
C ASP A 58 9.08 8.75 -0.78
N ALA A 59 7.88 9.20 -0.43
CA ALA A 59 6.64 8.53 -0.81
C ALA A 59 6.48 8.44 -2.34
N ILE A 60 6.75 9.53 -3.06
CA ILE A 60 6.70 9.54 -4.53
C ILE A 60 7.75 8.60 -5.12
N SER A 61 8.96 8.56 -4.57
CA SER A 61 10.03 7.66 -5.00
C SER A 61 9.61 6.19 -4.87
N VAL A 62 9.09 5.81 -3.71
CA VAL A 62 8.59 4.45 -3.42
C VAL A 62 7.45 4.07 -4.37
N ILE A 63 6.47 4.95 -4.57
CA ILE A 63 5.37 4.70 -5.52
C ILE A 63 5.91 4.52 -6.94
N SER A 64 6.86 5.37 -7.36
CA SER A 64 7.46 5.30 -8.70
C SER A 64 8.27 4.02 -8.90
N GLN A 65 8.98 3.56 -7.88
CA GLN A 65 9.69 2.29 -7.89
C GLN A 65 8.71 1.11 -7.96
N THR A 66 7.62 1.17 -7.19
CA THR A 66 6.54 0.16 -7.22
C THR A 66 5.91 0.08 -8.61
N ALA A 67 5.57 1.22 -9.22
CA ALA A 67 5.02 1.29 -10.57
C ALA A 67 5.97 0.69 -11.61
N ARG A 68 7.29 0.94 -11.50
CA ARG A 68 8.31 0.33 -12.37
C ARG A 68 8.38 -1.18 -12.20
N THR A 69 8.36 -1.68 -10.96
CA THR A 69 8.33 -3.12 -10.67
C THR A 69 7.06 -3.76 -11.23
N MET A 70 5.89 -3.15 -11.00
CA MET A 70 4.61 -3.64 -11.54
C MET A 70 4.60 -3.68 -13.06
N GLN A 71 5.18 -2.67 -13.74
CA GLN A 71 5.32 -2.70 -15.19
C GLN A 71 6.23 -3.84 -15.63
N ARG A 72 7.40 -4.02 -14.99
CA ARG A 72 8.37 -5.07 -15.33
C ARG A 72 7.81 -6.48 -15.14
N ASP A 73 7.10 -6.73 -14.05
CA ASP A 73 6.49 -8.04 -13.75
C ASP A 73 5.30 -8.35 -14.67
N ASN A 74 4.61 -7.33 -15.22
CA ASN A 74 3.53 -7.54 -16.20
C ASN A 74 4.07 -7.88 -17.61
N VAL A 75 5.38 -7.79 -17.86
CA VAL A 75 6.01 -8.19 -19.14
C VAL A 75 6.58 -9.61 -19.09
N ARG A 76 6.27 -10.40 -18.06
CA ARG A 76 6.54 -11.85 -18.01
C ARG A 76 5.25 -12.63 -18.19
#